data_AF-A0A7X4EIU3-F1
#
_entry.id   AF-A0A7X4EIU3-F1
#
_cell.length_a   1.000
_cell.length_b   1.000
_cell.length_c   1.000
_cell.angle_alpha   90.00
_cell.angle_beta   90.00
_cell.angle_gamma   90.00
#
_symmetry.space_group_name_H-M   'P 1'
#
loop_
_entity.id
_entity.type
_entity.pdbx_description
1 polymer ?
#
loop_
_entity_poly.entity_id
_entity_poly.type
_entity_poly.pdbx_seq_one_letter_code
_entity_poly.pdbx_strand_id
1 'polypeptide(L)'
;MTAGSGSRAASSRDRTGRGVSVAVIDSGVNPNHPHIGRVAGGARIKLSGDVGEDYVDRLGHGTAVFAAIQEKVPAADIHAVRVFGDRLRTSALALVAAIDWAAERKMRVVNLSLGTLREEHAEGLAGAVERL
;
A
#
# COMPACT_ATOMS: atom_id res chain seq x y z
N MET A 1 -44.31 15.48 -19.58
CA MET A 1 -43.31 15.44 -18.50
C MET A 1 -42.90 13.99 -18.30
N THR A 2 -41.64 13.65 -18.62
CA THR A 2 -40.82 12.60 -17.97
C THR A 2 -39.43 12.62 -18.62
N ALA A 3 -38.56 13.50 -18.12
CA ALA A 3 -37.12 13.21 -18.05
C ALA A 3 -36.93 12.33 -16.81
N GLY A 4 -36.04 11.35 -16.69
CA GLY A 4 -34.91 10.91 -17.46
C GLY A 4 -34.04 10.12 -16.46
N SER A 5 -33.57 8.93 -16.81
CA SER A 5 -32.63 8.18 -15.97
C SER A 5 -31.61 7.50 -16.87
N GLY A 6 -30.62 8.27 -17.29
CA GLY A 6 -29.42 7.74 -17.93
C GLY A 6 -28.31 7.66 -16.90
N SER A 7 -28.04 6.46 -16.37
CA SER A 7 -26.81 6.17 -15.66
C SER A 7 -25.63 6.36 -16.63
N ARG A 8 -24.94 7.49 -16.56
CA ARG A 8 -23.68 7.68 -17.27
C ARG A 8 -22.59 6.88 -16.54
N ALA A 9 -22.08 5.83 -17.20
CA ALA A 9 -20.86 5.17 -16.75
C ALA A 9 -19.72 6.21 -16.71
N ALA A 10 -19.06 6.35 -15.56
CA ALA A 10 -17.95 7.28 -15.38
C ALA A 10 -16.86 7.02 -16.44
N SER A 11 -16.39 8.08 -17.11
CA SER A 11 -15.34 7.94 -18.12
C SER A 11 -14.01 7.53 -17.45
N SER A 12 -13.09 6.93 -18.19
CA SER A 12 -11.75 6.62 -17.65
C SER A 12 -11.02 7.85 -17.10
N ARG A 13 -11.36 9.05 -17.59
CA ARG A 13 -10.83 10.33 -17.11
C ARG A 13 -11.35 10.72 -15.72
N ASP A 14 -12.48 10.19 -15.29
CA ASP A 14 -13.09 10.49 -13.99
C ASP A 14 -12.62 9.51 -12.89
N ARG A 15 -11.95 8.41 -13.26
CA ARG A 15 -11.47 7.36 -12.34
C ARG A 15 -10.07 7.66 -11.80
N THR A 16 -9.96 8.76 -11.07
CA THR A 16 -8.67 9.26 -10.53
C THR A 16 -8.27 8.63 -9.20
N GLY A 17 -9.13 7.81 -8.58
CA GLY A 17 -8.92 7.27 -7.23
C GLY A 17 -9.20 8.25 -6.09
N ARG A 18 -9.86 9.38 -6.37
CA ARG A 18 -10.24 10.36 -5.33
C ARG A 18 -11.06 9.70 -4.21
N GLY A 19 -10.66 9.95 -2.96
CA GLY A 19 -11.26 9.33 -1.77
C GLY A 19 -10.85 7.87 -1.55
N VAL A 20 -9.94 7.34 -2.38
CA VAL A 20 -9.35 6.01 -2.22
C VAL A 20 -8.09 6.04 -1.37
N SER A 21 -8.11 5.36 -0.22
CA SER A 21 -6.91 5.10 0.58
C SER A 21 -6.23 3.82 0.08
N VAL A 22 -4.92 3.90 -0.18
CA VAL A 22 -4.11 2.78 -0.66
C VAL A 22 -2.90 2.61 0.25
N ALA A 23 -2.63 1.40 0.71
CA ALA A 23 -1.37 1.05 1.37
C ALA A 23 -0.45 0.31 0.40
N VAL A 24 0.78 0.78 0.26
CA VAL A 24 1.85 0.11 -0.48
C VAL A 24 2.82 -0.50 0.52
N ILE A 25 2.72 -1.81 0.73
CA ILE A 25 3.58 -2.58 1.64
C ILE A 25 4.81 -3.06 0.87
N ASP A 26 5.95 -2.40 1.05
CA ASP A 26 7.18 -2.63 0.28
C ASP A 26 8.43 -2.08 1.01
N SER A 27 9.47 -1.61 0.30
CA SER A 27 10.71 -1.05 0.87
C SER A 27 10.60 0.40 1.35
N GLY A 28 9.42 1.00 1.21
CA GLY A 28 9.12 2.40 1.51
C GLY A 28 8.89 3.21 0.24
N VAL A 29 8.91 4.55 0.36
CA VAL A 29 8.95 5.47 -0.77
C VAL A 29 10.02 6.53 -0.56
N ASN A 30 10.70 6.96 -1.62
CA ASN A 30 11.52 8.18 -1.60
C ASN A 30 10.64 9.39 -2.00
N PRO A 31 10.23 10.26 -1.05
CA PRO A 31 9.34 11.39 -1.36
C PRO A 31 9.99 12.47 -2.22
N ASN A 32 11.32 12.49 -2.31
CA ASN A 32 12.09 13.46 -3.09
C ASN A 32 12.38 12.97 -4.52
N HIS A 33 11.91 11.78 -4.89
CA HIS A 33 12.14 11.23 -6.22
C HIS A 33 11.26 11.98 -7.26
N PRO A 34 11.78 12.38 -8.44
CA PRO A 34 11.04 13.24 -9.39
C PRO A 34 9.71 12.68 -9.90
N HIS A 35 9.55 11.36 -9.91
CA HIS A 35 8.31 10.69 -10.31
C HIS A 35 7.30 10.49 -9.18
N ILE A 36 7.64 10.90 -7.95
CA ILE A 36 6.75 10.78 -6.79
C ILE A 36 6.07 12.13 -6.55
N GLY A 37 4.75 12.13 -6.67
CA GLY A 37 3.91 13.23 -6.24
C GLY A 37 3.68 13.22 -4.73
N ARG A 38 2.42 13.33 -4.31
CA ARG A 38 2.08 13.35 -2.88
C ARG A 38 2.16 11.97 -2.25
N VAL A 39 2.81 11.87 -1.08
CA VAL A 39 2.74 10.72 -0.17
C VAL A 39 1.81 11.10 0.99
N ALA A 40 0.74 10.34 1.22
CA ALA A 40 -0.26 10.66 2.23
C ALA A 40 0.21 10.37 3.67
N GLY A 41 1.27 9.58 3.81
CA GLY A 41 1.92 9.22 5.07
C GLY A 41 2.53 7.83 4.96
N GLY A 42 2.95 7.27 6.09
CA GLY A 42 3.50 5.92 6.10
C GLY A 42 3.97 5.46 7.47
N ALA A 43 4.49 4.23 7.49
CA ALA A 43 5.09 3.64 8.67
C ALA A 43 6.25 2.72 8.29
N ARG A 44 7.09 2.41 9.28
CA ARG A 44 8.03 1.30 9.25
C ARG A 44 7.47 0.16 10.08
N ILE A 45 7.49 -1.05 9.56
CA ILE A 45 7.26 -2.26 10.35
C ILE A 45 8.59 -2.98 10.49
N LYS A 46 9.06 -3.14 11.73
CA LYS A 46 10.29 -3.88 12.03
C LYS A 46 10.05 -5.38 11.90
N LEU A 47 11.13 -6.16 11.82
CA LEU A 47 11.05 -7.63 11.80
C LEU A 47 10.35 -8.23 13.03
N SER A 48 10.35 -7.50 14.15
CA SER A 48 9.63 -7.81 15.40
C SER A 48 8.12 -7.54 15.32
N GLY A 49 7.62 -6.89 14.27
CA GLY A 49 6.25 -6.41 14.16
C GLY A 49 6.04 -4.99 14.71
N ASP A 50 7.04 -4.41 15.38
CA ASP A 50 6.90 -3.05 15.94
C ASP A 50 6.73 -1.99 14.86
N VAL A 51 5.77 -1.10 15.08
CA VAL A 51 5.48 0.05 14.22
C VAL A 51 6.41 1.22 14.59
N GLY A 52 6.99 1.84 13.57
CA GLY A 52 7.71 3.12 13.66
C GLY A 52 7.32 4.05 12.51
N GLU A 53 7.96 5.21 12.43
CA GLU A 53 7.53 6.29 11.53
C GLU A 53 8.33 6.37 10.20
N ASP A 54 9.45 5.65 10.08
CA ASP A 54 10.36 5.75 8.92
C ASP A 54 9.91 4.93 7.70
N TYR A 55 9.11 5.55 6.84
CA TYR A 55 8.69 4.96 5.57
C TYR A 55 9.63 5.25 4.39
N VAL A 56 10.81 5.82 4.62
CA VAL A 56 11.71 6.25 3.55
C VAL A 56 12.40 5.05 2.89
N ASP A 57 12.26 4.97 1.56
CA ASP A 57 12.89 3.93 0.75
C ASP A 57 14.39 4.14 0.63
N ARG A 58 15.14 3.05 0.83
CA ARG A 58 16.60 2.99 0.66
C ARG A 58 17.02 1.94 -0.37
N LEU A 59 16.07 1.19 -0.93
CA LEU A 59 16.30 0.10 -1.88
C LEU A 59 15.76 0.41 -3.28
N GLY A 60 14.77 1.29 -3.39
CA GLY A 60 14.23 1.80 -4.64
C GLY A 60 13.02 1.02 -5.20
N HIS A 61 12.84 -0.25 -4.82
CA HIS A 61 11.74 -1.08 -5.30
C HIS A 61 10.37 -0.51 -4.93
N GLY A 62 10.17 -0.19 -3.65
CA GLY A 62 8.93 0.41 -3.16
C GLY A 62 8.61 1.75 -3.80
N THR A 63 9.63 2.57 -4.09
CA THR A 63 9.46 3.82 -4.85
C THR A 63 8.92 3.55 -6.26
N ALA A 64 9.43 2.54 -6.95
CA ALA A 64 8.94 2.17 -8.29
C ALA A 64 7.49 1.64 -8.25
N VAL A 65 7.17 0.78 -7.28
CA VAL A 65 5.80 0.27 -7.07
C VAL A 65 4.83 1.40 -6.74
N PHE A 66 5.23 2.31 -5.85
CA PHE A 66 4.42 3.48 -5.48
C PHE A 66 4.13 4.36 -6.70
N ALA A 67 5.15 4.67 -7.51
CA ALA A 67 4.99 5.47 -8.72
C ALA A 67 4.02 4.80 -9.73
N ALA A 68 4.12 3.49 -9.93
CA ALA A 68 3.24 2.76 -10.84
C ALA A 68 1.77 2.81 -10.40
N ILE A 69 1.49 2.72 -9.08
CA ILE A 69 0.14 2.84 -8.54
C ILE A 69 -0.36 4.29 -8.66
N GLN A 70 0.47 5.26 -8.27
CA GLN A 70 0.15 6.68 -8.34
C GLN A 70 -0.23 7.13 -9.76
N GLU A 71 0.45 6.62 -10.79
CA GLU A 71 0.14 6.91 -12.19
C GLU A 71 -1.32 6.57 -12.55
N LYS A 72 -1.87 5.49 -11.98
CA LYS A 72 -3.23 5.03 -12.25
C LYS A 72 -4.28 5.72 -11.40
N VAL A 73 -3.92 6.10 -10.17
CA VAL A 73 -4.82 6.75 -9.21
C VAL A 73 -4.22 8.05 -8.66
N PRO A 74 -4.05 9.07 -9.53
CA PRO A 74 -3.31 10.29 -9.17
C PRO A 74 -3.98 11.14 -8.08
N ALA A 75 -5.26 10.89 -7.76
CA ALA A 75 -5.98 11.58 -6.70
C ALA A 75 -6.23 10.70 -5.45
N ALA A 76 -5.66 9.49 -5.38
CA ALA A 76 -5.74 8.64 -4.20
C ALA A 76 -4.83 9.11 -3.06
N ASP A 77 -5.18 8.69 -1.86
CA ASP A 77 -4.38 8.86 -0.65
C ASP A 77 -3.51 7.62 -0.47
N ILE A 78 -2.29 7.67 -1.02
CA ILE A 78 -1.38 6.53 -1.04
C ILE A 78 -0.39 6.64 0.13
N HIS A 79 -0.39 5.62 0.99
CA HIS A 79 0.48 5.48 2.15
C HIS A 79 1.57 4.44 1.88
N ALA A 80 2.79 4.70 2.35
CA ALA A 80 3.91 3.77 2.20
C ALA A 80 4.17 3.01 3.51
N VAL A 81 4.20 1.69 3.46
CA VAL A 81 4.47 0.83 4.61
C VAL A 81 5.77 0.08 4.34
N ARG A 82 6.84 0.52 4.99
CA ARG A 82 8.17 -0.05 4.82
C ARG A 82 8.33 -1.29 5.69
N VAL A 83 8.46 -2.45 5.05
CA VAL A 83 8.69 -3.75 5.72
C VAL A 83 10.11 -4.29 5.53
N PHE A 84 10.90 -3.67 4.65
CA PHE A 84 12.30 -4.04 4.42
C PHE A 84 13.27 -3.14 5.20
N GLY A 85 14.35 -3.75 5.70
CA GLY A 85 15.49 -3.04 6.28
C GLY A 85 16.44 -2.53 5.19
N ASP A 86 17.72 -2.89 5.31
CA ASP A 86 18.77 -2.54 4.33
C ASP A 86 18.99 -3.64 3.28
N ARG A 87 18.18 -4.69 3.33
CA ARG A 87 18.13 -5.81 2.37
C ARG A 87 16.67 -6.17 2.12
N LEU A 88 16.37 -6.79 0.97
CA LEU A 88 15.05 -7.32 0.59
C LEU A 88 14.72 -8.60 1.38
N ARG A 89 14.67 -8.50 2.71
CA ARG A 89 14.24 -9.56 3.62
C ARG A 89 13.31 -8.96 4.66
N THR A 90 12.19 -9.64 4.88
CA THR A 90 11.19 -9.32 5.89
C THR A 90 10.77 -10.62 6.61
N SER A 91 10.02 -10.51 7.71
CA SER A 91 9.48 -11.64 8.46
C SER A 91 7.98 -11.78 8.22
N ALA A 92 7.43 -12.99 8.37
CA ALA A 92 5.99 -13.18 8.34
C ALA A 92 5.28 -12.32 9.39
N LEU A 93 5.87 -12.19 10.58
CA LEU A 93 5.38 -11.32 11.65
C LEU A 93 5.29 -9.85 11.21
N ALA A 94 6.30 -9.33 10.52
CA ALA A 94 6.28 -7.96 9.99
C ALA A 94 5.22 -7.78 8.90
N LEU A 95 4.99 -8.80 8.06
CA LEU A 95 3.93 -8.74 7.04
C LEU A 95 2.53 -8.75 7.66
N VAL A 96 2.30 -9.61 8.66
CA VAL A 96 1.05 -9.62 9.43
C VAL A 96 0.81 -8.26 10.07
N ALA A 97 1.80 -7.71 10.78
CA ALA A 97 1.69 -6.39 11.39
C ALA A 97 1.49 -5.25 10.38
N ALA A 98 2.06 -5.36 9.17
CA ALA A 98 1.83 -4.38 8.10
C ALA A 98 0.40 -4.43 7.54
N ILE A 99 -0.16 -5.63 7.40
CA ILE A 99 -1.56 -5.83 6.99
C ILE A 99 -2.49 -5.30 8.08
N ASP A 100 -2.21 -5.60 9.35
CA ASP A 100 -2.97 -5.10 10.49
C ASP A 100 -2.94 -3.57 10.58
N TRP A 101 -1.77 -2.97 10.38
CA TRP A 101 -1.62 -1.51 10.31
C TRP A 101 -2.52 -0.89 9.23
N ALA A 102 -2.67 -1.57 8.08
CA ALA A 102 -3.52 -1.12 6.98
C ALA A 102 -5.01 -1.31 7.29
N ALA A 103 -5.39 -2.43 7.92
CA ALA A 103 -6.75 -2.72 8.38
C ALA A 103 -7.22 -1.70 9.43
N GLU A 104 -6.42 -1.42 10.45
CA GLU A 104 -6.70 -0.43 11.51
C GLU A 104 -6.98 0.96 10.93
N ARG A 105 -6.30 1.31 9.84
CA ARG A 105 -6.44 2.60 9.14
C ARG A 105 -7.48 2.55 8.02
N LYS A 106 -8.19 1.44 7.88
CA LYS A 106 -9.27 1.24 6.90
C LYS A 106 -8.81 1.54 5.48
N MET A 107 -7.61 1.06 5.13
CA MET A 107 -7.07 1.17 3.79
C MET A 107 -7.96 0.37 2.84
N ARG A 108 -8.45 1.01 1.78
CA ARG A 108 -9.40 0.37 0.86
C ARG A 108 -8.72 -0.60 -0.10
N VAL A 109 -7.45 -0.33 -0.41
CA VAL A 109 -6.63 -1.21 -1.24
C VAL A 109 -5.29 -1.40 -0.54
N VAL A 110 -4.84 -2.64 -0.47
CA VAL A 110 -3.51 -3.00 0.02
C VAL A 110 -2.76 -3.66 -1.11
N ASN A 111 -1.64 -3.06 -1.52
CA ASN A 111 -0.71 -3.66 -2.47
C ASN A 111 0.48 -4.26 -1.71
N LEU A 112 0.81 -5.51 -2.04
CA LEU A 112 1.90 -6.25 -1.45
C LEU A 112 2.69 -6.94 -2.58
N SER A 113 3.78 -6.29 -3.03
CA SER A 113 4.59 -6.73 -4.18
C SER A 113 5.74 -7.63 -3.75
N LEU A 114 5.43 -8.67 -2.98
CA LEU A 114 6.38 -9.65 -2.44
C LEU A 114 5.65 -10.96 -2.12
N GLY A 115 6.39 -12.02 -1.82
CA GLY A 115 5.79 -13.31 -1.49
C GLY A 115 6.77 -14.25 -0.78
N THR A 116 6.24 -15.36 -0.29
CA THR A 116 7.00 -16.43 0.36
C THR A 116 6.57 -17.79 -0.18
N LEU A 117 7.50 -18.73 -0.27
CA LEU A 117 7.23 -20.15 -0.58
C LEU A 117 7.09 -21.01 0.68
N ARG A 118 7.25 -20.41 1.86
CA ARG A 118 7.13 -21.10 3.16
C ARG A 118 5.67 -21.24 3.54
N GLU A 119 5.15 -22.46 3.43
CA GLU A 119 3.76 -22.78 3.77
C GLU A 119 3.45 -22.56 5.26
N GLU A 120 4.45 -22.66 6.15
CA GLU A 120 4.28 -22.39 7.59
C GLU A 120 3.79 -20.97 7.92
N HIS A 121 3.82 -20.04 6.96
CA HIS A 121 3.34 -18.67 7.13
C HIS A 121 1.93 -18.45 6.55
N ALA A 122 1.38 -19.42 5.81
CA ALA A 122 0.14 -19.25 5.08
C ALA A 122 -1.05 -18.92 5.99
N GLU A 123 -1.22 -19.66 7.09
CA GLU A 123 -2.33 -19.44 8.03
C GLU A 123 -2.30 -18.05 8.66
N GLY A 124 -1.13 -17.61 9.15
CA GLY A 124 -0.96 -16.29 9.77
C GLY A 124 -1.21 -15.15 8.78
N LEU A 125 -0.75 -15.28 7.54
CA LEU A 125 -0.99 -14.28 6.49
C LEU A 125 -2.45 -14.28 6.03
N ALA A 126 -3.08 -15.44 5.87
CA ALA A 126 -4.48 -15.55 5.50
C ALA A 126 -5.38 -14.91 6.57
N GLY A 127 -5.14 -15.22 7.85
CA GLY A 127 -5.88 -14.59 8.94
C GLY A 127 -5.70 -13.07 9.01
N ALA A 128 -4.55 -12.54 8.59
CA ALA A 128 -4.34 -11.09 8.48
C ALA A 128 -5.17 -10.46 7.34
N VAL A 129 -5.24 -11.13 6.19
CA VAL A 129 -6.04 -10.67 5.04
C VAL A 129 -7.53 -10.64 5.38
N GLU A 130 -8.02 -11.59 6.18
CA GLU A 130 -9.43 -11.62 6.63
C GLU A 130 -9.83 -10.44 7.52
N ARG A 131 -8.86 -9.66 8.03
CA ARG A 131 -9.12 -8.47 8.86
C ARG A 131 -9.24 -7.17 8.06
N LEU A 132 -9.01 -7.19 6.74
CA LEU A 132 -9.08 -6.02 5.85
C LEU A 132 -10.50 -5.58 5.52
#